data_AF-A0A6J4KL84-F1
#
_entry.id   AF-A0A6J4KL84-F1
#
_cell.length_a   1.000
_cell.length_b   1.000
_cell.length_c   1.000
_cell.angle_alpha   90.00
_cell.angle_beta   90.00
_cell.angle_gamma   90.00
#
_symmetry.space_group_name_H-M   'P 1'
#
loop_
_entity.id
_entity.type
_entity.pdbx_description
1 polymer ?
#
loop_
_entity_poly.entity_id
_entity_poly.type
_entity_poly.pdbx_seq_one_letter_code
_entity_poly.pdbx_strand_id
1 'polypeptide(L)'
;RYDIRCRSLAELYRGEGIKILELNGAGAEPAHIYDPSFSRREAYRVLFRHWEVLYRISRANYRNGVPYLSFAEGVGAFRKLRTYRKQMQ
;
A
#
# COMPACT_ATOMS: atom_id res chain seq x y z
N ARG A 1 -1.64 5.27 4.00
CA ARG A 1 -3.04 5.24 4.51
C ARG A 1 -3.00 4.78 5.97
N TYR A 2 -3.98 5.11 6.79
CA TYR A 2 -4.07 4.56 8.14
C TYR A 2 -5.32 3.70 8.24
N ASP A 3 -5.19 2.52 8.83
CA ASP A 3 -6.35 1.77 9.28
C ASP A 3 -6.58 2.16 10.75
N ILE A 4 -7.79 2.60 11.06
CA ILE A 4 -8.13 3.21 12.34
C ILE A 4 -9.26 2.47 13.03
N ARG A 5 -9.33 2.60 14.36
CA ARG A 5 -10.43 2.12 15.18
C ARG A 5 -10.97 3.26 16.03
N CYS A 6 -12.29 3.32 16.14
CA CYS A 6 -13.03 4.21 17.03
C CYS A 6 -14.05 3.40 17.83
N ARG A 7 -14.58 3.97 18.91
CA ARG A 7 -15.61 3.32 19.74
C ARG A 7 -17.03 3.47 19.17
N SER A 8 -17.27 4.55 18.44
CA SER A 8 -18.56 4.83 17.78
C SER A 8 -18.35 5.76 16.59
N LEU A 9 -19.32 5.79 15.67
CA LEU A 9 -19.32 6.74 14.55
C LEU A 9 -19.38 8.21 15.03
N ALA A 10 -20.10 8.48 16.12
CA ALA A 10 -20.19 9.83 16.66
C ALA A 10 -18.82 10.36 17.13
N GLU A 11 -18.01 9.53 17.77
CA GLU A 11 -16.63 9.88 18.14
C GLU A 11 -15.75 10.07 16.89
N LEU A 12 -15.89 9.19 15.88
CA LEU A 12 -15.16 9.32 14.62
C LEU A 12 -15.41 10.68 13.95
N TYR A 13 -16.67 11.11 13.85
CA TYR A 13 -17.03 12.40 13.24
C TYR A 13 -16.56 13.61 14.05
N ARG A 14 -16.40 13.48 15.38
CA ARG A 14 -15.78 14.52 16.23
C ARG A 14 -14.26 14.48 16.27
N GLY A 15 -13.63 13.47 15.67
CA GLY A 15 -12.18 13.27 15.73
C GLY A 15 -11.69 12.75 17.08
N GLU A 16 -12.57 12.21 17.91
CA GLU A 16 -12.26 11.74 19.28
C GLU A 16 -12.02 10.23 19.30
N GLY A 17 -11.20 9.76 20.25
CA GLY A 17 -11.05 8.34 20.52
C GLY A 17 -10.49 7.50 19.35
N ILE A 18 -9.90 8.15 18.35
CA ILE A 18 -9.30 7.49 17.18
C ILE A 18 -7.98 6.82 17.59
N LYS A 19 -7.87 5.52 17.33
CA LYS A 19 -6.62 4.77 17.45
C LYS A 19 -6.15 4.33 16.07
N ILE A 20 -4.88 4.58 15.76
CA ILE A 20 -4.25 4.05 14.55
C ILE A 20 -3.86 2.60 14.82
N LEU A 21 -4.38 1.67 14.01
CA LEU A 21 -4.06 0.25 14.07
C LEU A 21 -2.85 -0.08 13.20
N GLU A 22 -2.81 0.46 11.99
CA GLU A 22 -1.78 0.18 11.01
C GLU A 22 -1.47 1.40 10.14
N LEU A 23 -0.18 1.62 9.88
CA LEU A 23 0.29 2.51 8.83
C LEU A 23 0.53 1.71 7.56
N ASN A 24 -0.41 1.83 6.63
CA ASN A 24 -0.32 1.26 5.30
C ASN A 24 0.67 2.05 4.44
N GLY A 25 1.81 1.42 4.14
CA GLY A 25 2.88 1.94 3.30
C GLY A 25 2.71 1.59 1.81
N ALA A 26 3.82 1.57 1.08
CA ALA A 26 3.86 1.35 -0.37
C ALA A 26 3.33 -0.02 -0.83
N GLY A 27 3.28 -1.01 0.06
CA GLY A 27 2.74 -2.34 -0.24
C GLY A 27 1.23 -2.46 -0.12
N ALA A 28 0.54 -1.42 0.35
CA ALA A 28 -0.90 -1.47 0.58
C ALA A 28 -1.69 -1.12 -0.68
N GLU A 29 -2.49 -2.07 -1.14
CA GLU A 29 -3.37 -1.88 -2.29
C GLU A 29 -4.58 -0.98 -1.95
N PRO A 30 -5.10 -0.17 -2.89
CA PRO A 30 -6.35 0.55 -2.72
C PRO A 30 -7.56 -0.41 -2.70
N ALA A 31 -7.92 -0.93 -1.53
CA ALA A 31 -8.98 -1.94 -1.36
C ALA A 31 -10.37 -1.55 -1.94
N HIS A 32 -10.67 -0.24 -2.05
CA HIS A 32 -11.96 0.23 -2.59
C HIS A 32 -12.14 -0.04 -4.09
N ILE A 33 -11.08 -0.40 -4.83
CA ILE A 33 -11.22 -0.77 -6.25
C ILE A 33 -12.00 -2.07 -6.46
N TYR A 34 -12.19 -2.87 -5.41
CA TYR A 34 -12.92 -4.12 -5.43
C TYR A 34 -14.42 -3.97 -5.13
N ASP A 35 -14.87 -2.74 -4.86
CA ASP A 35 -16.29 -2.47 -4.67
C ASP A 35 -17.08 -2.79 -5.97
N PRO A 36 -18.20 -3.52 -5.91
CA PRO A 36 -18.99 -3.85 -7.10
C PRO A 36 -19.49 -2.64 -7.90
N SER A 37 -19.56 -1.46 -7.28
CA SER A 37 -19.93 -0.20 -7.93
C SER A 37 -18.82 0.37 -8.83
N PHE A 38 -17.56 -0.09 -8.68
CA PHE A 38 -16.45 0.37 -9.52
C PHE A 38 -16.43 -0.36 -10.86
N SER A 39 -16.40 0.41 -11.95
CA SER A 39 -16.07 -0.18 -13.24
C SER A 39 -14.58 -0.57 -13.29
N ARG A 40 -14.26 -1.55 -14.14
CA ARG A 40 -12.86 -1.95 -14.42
C ARG A 40 -11.99 -0.75 -14.80
N ARG A 41 -12.54 0.22 -15.54
CA ARG A 41 -11.80 1.42 -15.97
C ARG A 41 -11.46 2.34 -14.79
N GLU A 42 -12.38 2.50 -13.84
CA GLU A 42 -12.15 3.30 -12.64
C GLU A 42 -11.14 2.64 -11.72
N ALA A 43 -11.23 1.32 -11.53
CA ALA A 43 -10.24 0.54 -10.78
C ALA A 43 -8.82 0.74 -11.34
N TYR A 44 -8.63 0.60 -12.66
CA TYR A 44 -7.33 0.85 -13.29
C TYR A 44 -6.84 2.29 -13.12
N ARG A 45 -7.73 3.29 -13.22
CA ARG A 45 -7.37 4.69 -13.00
C ARG A 45 -6.81 4.90 -11.59
N VAL A 46 -7.41 4.27 -10.58
CA VAL A 46 -6.93 4.31 -9.19
C VAL A 46 -5.56 3.63 -9.07
N LEU A 47 -5.37 2.45 -9.68
CA LEU A 47 -4.09 1.75 -9.66
C LEU A 47 -2.96 2.57 -10.31
N PHE A 48 -3.20 3.16 -11.48
CA PHE A 48 -2.20 3.99 -12.15
C PHE A 48 -1.83 5.22 -11.32
N ARG A 49 -2.81 5.89 -10.70
CA ARG A 49 -2.55 7.01 -9.79
C ARG A 49 -1.73 6.57 -8.58
N HIS A 50 -2.04 5.39 -8.01
CA HIS A 50 -1.28 4.85 -6.90
C HIS A 50 0.18 4.58 -7.29
N TRP A 51 0.42 3.92 -8.43
CA TRP A 51 1.77 3.68 -8.93
C TRP A 51 2.53 4.94 -9.32
N GLU A 52 1.85 5.97 -9.83
CA GLU A 52 2.46 7.27 -10.09
C GLU A 52 3.01 7.90 -8.80
N VAL A 53 2.25 7.84 -7.70
CA VAL A 53 2.71 8.31 -6.39
C VAL A 53 3.94 7.52 -5.93
N LEU A 54 3.90 6.19 -6.02
CA LEU A 54 5.05 5.34 -5.66
C LEU A 54 6.28 5.64 -6.51
N TYR A 55 6.10 5.84 -7.81
CA TYR A 55 7.16 6.23 -8.73
C TYR A 55 7.77 7.57 -8.32
N ARG A 56 6.96 8.59 -8.01
CA ARG A 56 7.46 9.90 -7.56
C ARG A 56 8.26 9.80 -6.25
N ILE A 57 7.80 8.98 -5.31
CA ILE A 57 8.53 8.72 -4.06
C ILE A 57 9.85 8.01 -4.34
N SER A 58 9.84 6.96 -5.17
CA SER A 58 11.06 6.23 -5.57
C SER A 58 12.09 7.16 -6.22
N ARG A 59 11.65 8.01 -7.16
CA ARG A 59 12.50 9.05 -7.77
C ARG A 59 13.05 10.03 -6.75
N ALA A 60 12.28 10.42 -5.74
CA ALA A 60 12.73 11.31 -4.68
C ALA A 60 13.78 10.64 -3.79
N ASN A 61 13.56 9.39 -3.40
CA ASN A 61 14.53 8.61 -2.63
C ASN A 61 15.85 8.43 -3.38
N TYR A 62 15.78 8.19 -4.69
CA TYR A 62 16.97 8.11 -5.54
C TYR A 62 17.77 9.41 -5.57
N ARG A 63 17.11 10.56 -5.67
CA ARG A 63 17.78 11.86 -5.56
C ARG A 63 18.43 12.08 -4.19
N ASN A 64 17.92 11.44 -3.14
CA ASN A 64 18.49 11.47 -1.79
C ASN A 64 19.56 10.38 -1.56
N GLY A 65 20.03 9.71 -2.62
CA GLY A 65 21.12 8.74 -2.54
C GLY A 65 20.68 7.28 -2.31
N VAL A 66 19.39 6.97 -2.31
CA VAL A 66 18.91 5.58 -2.20
C VAL A 66 18.90 4.94 -3.60
N PRO A 67 19.76 3.96 -3.92
CA PRO A 67 19.77 3.34 -5.23
C PRO A 67 18.45 2.62 -5.53
N TYR A 68 18.11 2.51 -6.82
CA TYR A 68 17.01 1.62 -7.22
C TYR A 68 17.38 0.17 -6.94
N LEU A 69 16.36 -0.64 -6.70
CA LEU A 69 16.51 -2.08 -6.58
C LEU A 69 17.09 -2.66 -7.88
N SER A 70 18.21 -3.37 -7.79
CA SER A 70 18.75 -4.09 -8.93
C SER A 70 17.86 -5.30 -9.27
N PHE A 71 17.96 -5.77 -10.51
CA PHE A 71 17.23 -6.96 -10.94
C PHE A 71 17.57 -8.20 -10.09
N ALA A 72 18.85 -8.37 -9.73
CA ALA A 72 19.30 -9.49 -8.90
C ALA A 72 18.70 -9.45 -7.49
N GLU A 73 18.67 -8.28 -6.86
CA GLU A 73 18.02 -8.09 -5.56
C GLU A 73 16.52 -8.37 -5.63
N GLY A 74 15.85 -7.91 -6.69
CA GLY A 74 14.44 -8.19 -6.95
C GLY A 74 14.14 -9.69 -7.07
N VAL A 75 14.93 -10.43 -7.85
CA VAL A 75 14.82 -11.89 -7.96
C VAL A 75 15.07 -12.57 -6.62
N GLY A 76 16.08 -12.10 -5.87
CA GLY A 76 16.39 -12.59 -4.52
C GLY A 76 15.22 -12.41 -3.55
N ALA A 77 14.61 -11.22 -3.53
CA ALA A 77 13.44 -10.92 -2.72
C ALA A 77 12.24 -11.81 -3.08
N PHE A 78 11.98 -12.00 -4.38
CA PHE A 78 10.90 -12.86 -4.84
C PHE A 78 11.08 -14.33 -4.42
N ARG A 79 12.31 -14.86 -4.54
CA ARG A 79 12.63 -16.23 -4.09
C ARG A 79 12.41 -16.40 -2.58
N LYS A 80 12.87 -15.44 -1.78
CA LYS A 80 12.66 -15.44 -0.31
C LYS A 80 11.17 -15.45 0.03
N LEU A 81 10.38 -14.58 -0.61
CA LEU A 81 8.93 -14.53 -0.42
C LEU A 81 8.26 -15.86 -0.75
N ARG A 82 8.66 -16.51 -1.85
CA ARG A 82 8.13 -17.81 -2.25
C ARG A 82 8.44 -18.90 -1.21
N THR A 83 9.64 -18.93 -0.67
CA THR A 83 10.02 -19.90 0.37
C THR A 83 9.23 -19.67 1.67
N TYR A 84 9.13 -18.41 2.11
CA TYR A 84 8.35 -18.04 3.30
C TYR A 84 6.89 -18.48 3.18
N ARG A 85 6.26 -18.24 2.03
CA ARG A 85 4.86 -18.67 1.80
C ARG A 85 4.66 -20.18 1.89
N LYS A 86 5.65 -21.00 1.50
CA LYS A 86 5.59 -22.46 1.63
C LYS A 86 5.70 -22.96 3.07
N GLN A 87 6.29 -22.18 3.97
CA GLN A 87 6.44 -22.53 5.38
C GLN A 87 5.20 -22.18 6.22
N MET A 88 4.37 -21.27 5.71
CA MET A 88 3.13 -20.81 6.33
C MET A 88 1.90 -21.62 5.88
N GLN A 89 2.10 -22.61 4.99
CA GLN A 89 1.10 -23.57 4.53
C GLN A 89 1.41 -24.93 5.14
#